data_AF-A0A7C2DSM2-F1
#
_entry.id   AF-A0A7C2DSM2-F1
#
_cell.length_a   1.000
_cell.length_b   1.000
_cell.length_c   1.000
_cell.angle_alpha   90.00
_cell.angle_beta   90.00
_cell.angle_gamma   90.00
#
_symmetry.space_group_name_H-M   'P 1'
#
loop_
_entity.id
_entity.type
_entity.pdbx_description
1 polymer ?
#
loop_
_entity_poly.entity_id
_entity_poly.type
_entity_poly.pdbx_seq_one_letter_code
_entity_poly.pdbx_strand_id
1 'polypeptide(L)'
;MSTKIDFTTIQKLIVELAKMQGITLEQMQNSWNVETEDLDWKVDYRNDLQQEYMKDMFFLQESIHLHKQAMQKRDLLTARSGLLGAAIAAQNLSGFFDALKEDLGKIYLHDTPTFTWPEFPEDYIIPEHYDYKGPK
;
A
#
# COMPACT_ATOMS: atom_id res chain seq x y z
N MET A 1 7.55 16.27 -13.77
CA MET A 1 6.75 16.33 -12.54
C MET A 1 7.09 15.09 -11.73
N SER A 2 7.49 15.22 -10.47
CA SER A 2 7.60 14.07 -9.57
C SER A 2 6.17 13.66 -9.21
N THR A 3 5.67 12.57 -9.80
CA THR A 3 4.33 12.08 -9.48
C THR A 3 4.37 11.53 -8.06
N LYS A 4 3.85 12.30 -7.10
CA LYS A 4 3.65 11.82 -5.73
C LYS A 4 2.43 10.91 -5.75
N ILE A 5 2.60 9.65 -5.39
CA ILE A 5 1.48 8.73 -5.18
C ILE A 5 0.63 9.30 -4.02
N ASP A 6 -0.67 9.41 -4.23
CA ASP A 6 -1.64 9.86 -3.23
C ASP A 6 -2.35 8.64 -2.62
N PHE A 7 -1.86 8.20 -1.47
CA PHE A 7 -2.42 7.06 -0.77
C PHE A 7 -3.78 7.36 -0.14
N THR A 8 -4.12 8.63 0.10
CA THR A 8 -5.46 9.02 0.54
C THR A 8 -6.48 8.74 -0.57
N THR A 9 -6.12 8.99 -1.82
CA THR A 9 -6.98 8.67 -2.97
C THR A 9 -7.15 7.15 -3.14
N ILE A 10 -6.06 6.37 -3.02
CA ILE A 10 -6.12 4.91 -3.08
C ILE A 10 -7.01 4.35 -1.95
N GLN A 11 -6.84 4.86 -0.73
CA GLN A 11 -7.65 4.48 0.44
C GLN A 11 -9.14 4.70 0.19
N LYS A 12 -9.52 5.88 -0.31
CA LYS A 12 -10.92 6.20 -0.62
C LYS A 12 -11.48 5.29 -1.70
N LEU A 13 -10.72 5.07 -2.78
CA LEU A 13 -11.13 4.18 -3.87
C LEU A 13 -11.46 2.77 -3.35
N ILE A 14 -10.57 2.20 -2.54
CA ILE A 14 -10.77 0.86 -1.97
C ILE A 14 -12.04 0.82 -1.12
N VAL A 15 -12.21 1.76 -0.19
CA VAL A 15 -13.39 1.80 0.70
C VAL A 15 -14.68 2.01 -0.09
N GLU A 16 -14.67 2.84 -1.14
CA GLU A 16 -15.83 3.07 -2.00
C GLU A 16 -16.21 1.81 -2.80
N LEU A 17 -15.22 1.12 -3.40
CA LEU A 17 -15.46 -0.12 -4.15
C LEU A 17 -15.93 -1.26 -3.23
N ALA A 18 -15.32 -1.42 -2.06
CA ALA A 18 -15.78 -2.37 -1.06
C ALA A 18 -17.24 -2.12 -0.68
N LYS A 19 -17.62 -0.84 -0.47
CA LYS A 19 -19.00 -0.45 -0.19
C LYS A 19 -19.95 -0.78 -1.35
N MET A 20 -19.54 -0.57 -2.61
CA MET A 20 -20.33 -0.97 -3.79
C MET A 20 -20.53 -2.49 -3.85
N GLN A 21 -19.54 -3.26 -3.41
CA GLN A 21 -19.60 -4.71 -3.27
C GLN A 21 -20.40 -5.17 -2.05
N GLY A 22 -20.94 -4.25 -1.23
CA GLY A 22 -21.76 -4.55 -0.06
C GLY A 22 -20.95 -4.81 1.22
N ILE A 23 -19.66 -4.49 1.23
CA ILE A 23 -18.75 -4.68 2.35
C ILE A 23 -18.62 -3.34 3.10
N THR A 24 -18.88 -3.34 4.40
CA THR A 24 -18.74 -2.15 5.24
C THR A 24 -17.30 -1.97 5.72
N LEU A 25 -16.93 -0.73 6.05
CA LEU A 25 -15.64 -0.45 6.68
C LEU A 25 -15.44 -1.27 7.97
N GLU A 26 -16.49 -1.45 8.75
CA GLU A 26 -16.44 -2.26 9.98
C GLU A 26 -16.11 -3.73 9.69
N GLN A 27 -16.66 -4.31 8.62
CA GLN A 27 -16.31 -5.67 8.19
C GLN A 27 -14.87 -5.77 7.70
N MET A 28 -14.36 -4.74 7.00
CA MET A 28 -12.95 -4.70 6.59
C MET A 28 -12.03 -4.69 7.82
N GLN A 29 -12.38 -3.92 8.85
CA GLN A 29 -11.56 -3.77 10.06
C GLN A 29 -11.64 -4.96 11.03
N ASN A 30 -12.74 -5.71 11.00
CA ASN A 30 -12.94 -6.90 11.82
C ASN A 30 -12.84 -8.17 10.96
N SER A 31 -11.81 -8.23 10.11
CA SER A 31 -11.66 -9.23 9.06
C SER A 31 -10.82 -10.45 9.48
N TRP A 32 -10.64 -10.71 10.76
CA TRP A 32 -9.88 -11.89 11.19
C TRP A 32 -10.56 -13.19 10.72
N ASN A 33 -9.83 -13.98 9.96
CA ASN A 33 -10.24 -15.28 9.46
C ASN A 33 -9.52 -16.37 10.24
N VAL A 34 -10.30 -17.17 10.97
CA VAL A 34 -9.79 -18.22 11.85
C VAL A 34 -9.19 -19.38 11.07
N GLU A 35 -9.68 -19.66 9.86
CA GLU A 35 -9.21 -20.81 9.06
C GLU A 35 -7.86 -20.53 8.43
N THR A 36 -7.64 -19.30 7.96
CA THR A 36 -6.37 -18.87 7.37
C THR A 36 -5.40 -18.30 8.41
N GLU A 37 -5.85 -18.13 9.67
CA GLU A 37 -5.13 -17.45 10.75
C GLU A 37 -4.59 -16.07 10.33
N ASP A 38 -5.41 -15.32 9.60
CA ASP A 38 -4.97 -14.09 8.95
C ASP A 38 -6.14 -13.09 8.78
N LEU A 39 -5.83 -11.82 8.49
CA LEU A 39 -6.82 -10.82 8.15
C LEU A 39 -7.25 -10.96 6.70
N ASP A 40 -8.56 -10.97 6.47
CA ASP A 40 -9.15 -10.97 5.14
C ASP A 40 -8.92 -9.63 4.41
N TRP A 41 -8.68 -8.54 5.16
CA TRP A 41 -8.28 -7.23 4.66
C TRP A 41 -6.99 -6.80 5.36
N LYS A 42 -5.92 -6.59 4.60
CA LYS A 42 -4.57 -6.42 5.13
C LYS A 42 -4.30 -5.01 5.63
N VAL A 43 -5.00 -4.02 5.10
CA VAL A 43 -4.78 -2.61 5.45
C VAL A 43 -5.74 -2.17 6.56
N ASP A 44 -5.22 -1.43 7.55
CA ASP A 44 -6.05 -0.74 8.53
C ASP A 44 -6.56 0.59 7.96
N TYR A 45 -7.75 0.55 7.34
CA TYR A 45 -8.41 1.70 6.74
C TYR A 45 -8.90 2.76 7.75
N ARG A 46 -8.71 2.56 9.07
CA ARG A 46 -8.94 3.63 10.07
C ARG A 46 -7.74 4.58 10.16
N ASN A 47 -6.57 4.13 9.73
CA ASN A 47 -5.36 4.94 9.70
C ASN A 47 -5.31 5.79 8.41
N ASP A 48 -4.51 6.84 8.45
CA ASP A 48 -4.21 7.66 7.27
C ASP A 48 -3.02 7.03 6.53
N LEU A 49 -3.29 6.35 5.41
CA LEU A 49 -2.26 5.64 4.64
C LEU A 49 -1.19 6.58 4.08
N GLN A 50 -1.54 7.84 3.81
CA GLN A 50 -0.58 8.83 3.35
C GLN A 50 0.41 9.17 4.46
N GLN A 51 -0.07 9.27 5.70
CA GLN A 51 0.78 9.52 6.87
C GLN A 51 1.66 8.31 7.22
N GLU A 52 1.11 7.10 7.16
CA GLU A 52 1.89 5.87 7.39
C GLU A 52 3.06 5.76 6.40
N TYR A 53 2.77 5.89 5.10
CA TYR A 53 3.79 5.91 4.06
C TYR A 53 4.83 7.02 4.29
N MET A 54 4.39 8.24 4.60
CA MET A 54 5.29 9.37 4.81
C MET A 54 6.19 9.16 6.03
N LYS A 55 5.67 8.55 7.10
CA LYS A 55 6.42 8.24 8.32
C LYS A 55 7.55 7.25 8.03
N ASP A 56 7.27 6.14 7.35
CA ASP A 56 8.30 5.14 7.05
C ASP A 56 9.30 5.64 6.01
N MET A 57 8.86 6.42 5.02
CA MET A 57 9.78 7.09 4.08
C MET A 57 10.71 8.08 4.78
N PHE A 58 10.17 8.89 5.70
CA PHE A 58 10.98 9.81 6.51
C PHE A 58 11.99 9.04 7.36
N PHE A 59 11.55 7.96 8.02
CA PHE A 59 12.42 7.14 8.85
C PHE A 59 13.55 6.47 8.03
N LEU A 60 13.25 6.00 6.82
CA LEU A 60 14.25 5.48 5.89
C LEU A 60 15.29 6.54 5.52
N GLN A 61 14.84 7.75 5.16
CA GLN A 61 15.71 8.86 4.78
C GLN A 61 16.64 9.27 5.93
N GLU A 62 16.10 9.47 7.13
CA GLU A 62 16.86 9.87 8.31
C GLU A 62 17.85 8.78 8.74
N SER A 63 17.46 7.51 8.64
CA SER A 63 18.34 6.38 8.98
C SER A 63 19.54 6.29 8.02
N ILE A 64 19.32 6.49 6.72
CA ILE A 64 20.40 6.58 5.73
C ILE A 64 21.28 7.81 5.98
N HIS A 65 20.69 8.94 6.36
CA HIS A 65 21.42 10.16 6.69
C HIS A 65 22.35 9.95 7.90
N LEU A 66 21.82 9.37 8.98
CA LEU A 66 22.56 9.01 10.19
C LEU A 66 23.75 8.10 9.85
N HIS A 67 23.51 7.07 9.04
CA HIS A 67 24.57 6.16 8.59
C HIS A 67 25.71 6.93 7.90
N LYS A 68 25.38 7.78 6.92
CA LYS A 68 26.38 8.57 6.17
C LYS A 68 27.18 9.50 7.07
N GLN A 69 26.51 10.22 7.99
CA GLN A 69 27.18 11.13 8.93
C GLN A 69 28.11 10.39 9.89
N ALA A 70 27.68 9.24 10.41
CA ALA A 70 28.48 8.42 11.32
C ALA A 70 29.72 7.84 10.61
N MET A 71 29.57 7.40 9.36
CA MET A 71 30.68 6.92 8.54
C MET A 71 31.76 8.00 8.33
N GLN A 72 31.37 9.27 8.10
CA GLN A 72 32.33 10.38 7.99
C GLN A 72 33.14 10.60 9.27
N LYS A 73 32.57 10.26 10.43
CA LYS A 73 33.20 10.37 11.75
C LYS A 73 33.91 9.09 12.20
N ARG A 74 33.89 8.03 11.37
CA ARG A 74 34.37 6.67 11.71
C ARG A 74 33.68 6.07 12.95
N ASP A 75 32.47 6.53 13.26
CA ASP A 75 31.63 5.96 14.31
C ASP A 75 30.85 4.76 13.75
N LEU A 76 31.48 3.59 13.79
CA LEU A 76 30.92 2.38 13.19
C LEU A 76 29.67 1.86 13.92
N LEU A 77 29.54 2.12 15.22
CA LEU A 77 28.38 1.67 15.98
C LEU A 77 27.14 2.48 15.56
N THR A 78 27.25 3.81 15.53
CA THR A 78 26.16 4.67 15.05
C THR A 78 25.86 4.42 13.58
N ALA A 79 26.88 4.16 12.76
CA ALA A 79 26.69 3.81 11.35
C ALA A 79 25.89 2.51 11.19
N ARG A 80 26.17 1.48 12.01
CA ARG A 80 25.40 0.22 12.02
C ARG A 80 23.97 0.46 12.48
N SER A 81 23.74 1.32 13.47
CA SER A 81 22.39 1.68 13.92
C SER A 81 21.58 2.36 12.80
N GLY A 82 22.20 3.24 12.02
CA GLY A 82 21.56 3.83 10.84
C GLY A 82 21.17 2.80 9.78
N LEU A 83 22.02 1.79 9.52
CA LEU A 83 21.66 0.69 8.61
C LEU A 83 20.52 -0.16 9.14
N LEU A 84 20.51 -0.47 10.44
CA LEU A 84 19.41 -1.22 11.07
C LEU A 84 18.09 -0.46 10.94
N GLY A 85 18.07 0.84 11.23
CA GLY A 85 16.90 1.69 11.05
C GLY A 85 16.40 1.71 9.61
N ALA A 86 17.31 1.81 8.65
CA ALA A 86 16.97 1.79 7.22
C ALA A 86 16.38 0.43 6.80
N ALA A 87 16.92 -0.68 7.30
CA ALA A 87 16.38 -2.02 7.03
C ALA A 87 14.96 -2.19 7.60
N ILE A 88 14.70 -1.69 8.82
CA ILE A 88 13.37 -1.72 9.43
C ILE A 88 12.38 -0.89 8.62
N ALA A 89 12.74 0.34 8.25
CA ALA A 89 11.88 1.21 7.45
C ALA A 89 11.58 0.59 6.06
N ALA A 90 12.56 -0.04 5.43
CA ALA A 90 12.37 -0.74 4.16
C ALA A 90 11.41 -1.94 4.31
N GLN A 91 11.52 -2.71 5.40
CA GLN A 91 10.60 -3.81 5.69
C GLN A 91 9.17 -3.32 5.88
N ASN A 92 8.97 -2.22 6.62
CA ASN A 92 7.66 -1.61 6.80
C ASN A 92 7.05 -1.16 5.47
N LEU A 93 7.84 -0.48 4.64
CA LEU A 93 7.40 -0.05 3.31
C LEU A 93 7.02 -1.25 2.42
N SER A 94 7.79 -2.35 2.46
CA SER A 94 7.42 -3.58 1.75
C SER A 94 6.07 -4.10 2.22
N GLY A 95 5.89 -4.25 3.54
CA GLY A 95 4.63 -4.74 4.12
C GLY A 95 3.44 -3.84 3.78
N PHE A 96 3.64 -2.52 3.75
CA PHE A 96 2.62 -1.56 3.32
C PHE A 96 2.17 -1.78 1.86
N PHE A 97 3.12 -1.97 0.94
CA PHE A 97 2.79 -2.24 -0.47
C PHE A 97 2.21 -3.65 -0.68
N ASP A 98 2.69 -4.64 0.06
CA ASP A 98 2.15 -6.00 0.00
C ASP A 98 0.69 -6.04 0.49
N ALA A 99 0.38 -5.37 1.60
CA ALA A 99 -0.97 -5.23 2.11
C ALA A 99 -1.91 -4.54 1.10
N LEU A 100 -1.46 -3.42 0.51
CA LEU A 100 -2.24 -2.71 -0.52
C LEU A 100 -2.48 -3.58 -1.77
N LYS A 101 -1.47 -4.33 -2.22
CA LYS A 101 -1.58 -5.23 -3.36
C LYS A 101 -2.64 -6.30 -3.11
N GLU A 102 -2.63 -6.90 -1.93
CA GLU A 102 -3.59 -7.95 -1.58
C GLU A 102 -5.03 -7.42 -1.55
N ASP A 103 -5.26 -6.27 -0.92
CA ASP A 103 -6.60 -5.68 -0.84
C ASP A 103 -7.11 -5.19 -2.21
N LEU A 104 -6.24 -4.59 -3.05
CA LEU A 104 -6.58 -4.23 -4.43
C LEU A 104 -6.91 -5.48 -5.26
N GLY A 105 -6.14 -6.55 -5.09
CA GLY A 105 -6.39 -7.83 -5.73
C GLY A 105 -7.73 -8.40 -5.31
N LYS A 106 -8.08 -8.31 -4.02
CA LYS A 106 -9.38 -8.74 -3.50
C LYS A 106 -10.52 -7.99 -4.18
N ILE A 107 -10.44 -6.67 -4.27
CA ILE A 107 -11.47 -5.85 -4.90
C ILE A 107 -11.62 -6.16 -6.38
N TYR A 108 -10.52 -6.35 -7.10
CA TYR A 108 -10.50 -6.64 -8.52
C TYR A 108 -11.03 -8.05 -8.86
N LEU A 109 -10.80 -9.04 -7.98
CA LEU A 109 -11.14 -10.44 -8.26
C LEU A 109 -12.50 -10.88 -7.70
N HIS A 110 -13.03 -10.17 -6.69
CA HIS A 110 -14.28 -10.58 -6.04
C HIS A 110 -15.52 -9.96 -6.67
N ASP A 111 -16.32 -10.82 -7.29
CA ASP A 111 -17.71 -10.52 -7.57
C ASP A 111 -18.56 -10.74 -6.32
N THR A 112 -19.60 -9.92 -6.19
CA THR A 112 -20.65 -10.09 -5.18
C THR A 112 -22.01 -10.18 -5.88
N PRO A 113 -23.06 -10.67 -5.20
CA PRO A 113 -24.39 -10.73 -5.80
C PRO A 113 -24.92 -9.38 -6.30
N THR A 114 -24.37 -8.27 -5.78
CA THR A 114 -24.77 -6.90 -6.11
C THR A 114 -23.78 -6.18 -7.03
N PHE A 115 -22.62 -6.78 -7.32
CA PHE A 115 -21.58 -6.16 -8.13
C PHE A 115 -20.71 -7.21 -8.83
N THR A 116 -20.55 -7.10 -10.13
CA THR A 116 -19.71 -8.02 -10.93
C THR A 116 -18.85 -7.19 -11.87
N TRP A 117 -17.54 -7.45 -11.90
CA TRP A 117 -16.68 -6.81 -12.90
C TRP A 117 -16.96 -7.39 -14.29
N PRO A 118 -16.90 -6.58 -15.36
CA PRO A 118 -16.95 -7.11 -16.70
C PRO A 118 -15.69 -7.95 -16.98
N GLU A 119 -15.86 -9.05 -17.71
CA GLU A 119 -14.71 -9.79 -18.25
C GLU A 119 -13.93 -8.91 -19.22
N PHE A 120 -12.60 -9.06 -19.25
CA PHE A 120 -11.76 -8.39 -20.25
C PHE A 120 -11.89 -9.09 -21.61
N PRO A 121 -12.31 -8.39 -22.68
CA PRO A 121 -12.16 -8.89 -24.05
C PRO A 121 -10.70 -9.18 -24.41
N GLU A 122 -10.44 -10.17 -25.26
CA GLU A 122 -9.07 -10.52 -25.72
C GLU A 122 -8.32 -9.35 -26.36
N ASP A 123 -9.04 -8.44 -27.00
CA ASP A 123 -8.52 -7.29 -27.74
C ASP A 123 -8.87 -5.95 -27.08
N TYR A 124 -9.18 -5.94 -25.78
CA TYR A 124 -9.53 -4.71 -25.08
C TYR A 124 -8.39 -3.68 -25.11
N ILE A 125 -8.70 -2.49 -25.62
CA ILE A 125 -7.83 -1.32 -25.60
C ILE A 125 -8.50 -0.26 -24.74
N ILE A 126 -7.76 0.27 -23.77
CA ILE A 126 -8.23 1.42 -22.98
C ILE A 126 -8.57 2.58 -23.94
N PRO A 127 -9.80 3.11 -23.92
CA PRO A 127 -10.20 4.17 -24.84
C PRO A 127 -9.31 5.42 -24.74
N GLU A 128 -8.98 6.01 -25.88
CA GLU A 128 -8.02 7.12 -25.99
C GLU A 128 -8.44 8.37 -25.19
N HIS A 129 -9.76 8.61 -25.05
CA HIS A 129 -10.29 9.76 -24.33
C HIS A 129 -9.98 9.76 -22.81
N TYR A 130 -9.46 8.65 -22.27
CA TYR A 130 -9.00 8.60 -20.88
C TYR A 130 -7.55 9.10 -20.67
N ASP A 131 -6.80 9.43 -21.74
CA ASP A 131 -5.40 9.89 -21.67
C ASP A 131 -4.51 9.01 -20.76
N TYR A 132 -4.71 7.69 -20.80
CA TYR A 132 -3.96 6.75 -19.99
C TYR A 132 -2.51 6.64 -20.48
N LYS A 133 -1.55 6.98 -19.61
CA LYS A 133 -0.10 7.00 -19.92
C LYS A 133 0.69 5.85 -19.29
N GLY A 134 0.00 4.89 -18.69
CA GLY A 134 0.64 3.71 -18.12
C GLY A 134 1.07 2.69 -19.19
N PRO A 135 1.78 1.63 -18.78
CA PRO A 135 2.13 0.55 -19.70
C PRO A 135 0.85 -0.07 -20.29
N LYS A 136 0.90 -0.38 -21.58
CA LYS A 136 -0.14 -1.12 -22.31
C LYS A 136 0.10 -2.61 -22.19
#